data_AF-A0A3M0IFN3-F1
#
_entry.id   AF-A0A3M0IFN3-F1
#
_cell.length_a   1.000
_cell.length_b   1.000
_cell.length_c   1.000
_cell.angle_alpha   90.00
_cell.angle_beta   90.00
_cell.angle_gamma   90.00
#
_symmetry.space_group_name_H-M   'P 1'
#
loop_
_entity.id
_entity.type
_entity.pdbx_description
1 polymer ?
#
loop_
_entity_poly.entity_id
_entity_poly.type
_entity_poly.pdbx_seq_one_letter_code
_entity_poly.pdbx_strand_id
1 'polypeptide(L)'
;MGSEDSFDVVPERIHQGSALISELGSYAWSILADFRSVMADTSWTGDDENGHKIRANFVENRDLTLGTLESLGEALERTGDATLMNLKSTQGTQEGILDAIGEQSGEYGGGGGRRG
;
A
#
# COMPACT_ATOMS: atom_id res chain seq x y z
N MET A 1 -14.98 36.91 6.51
CA MET A 1 -15.04 35.53 7.03
C MET A 1 -15.55 34.68 5.90
N GLY A 2 -14.68 34.01 5.18
CA GLY A 2 -15.09 33.19 4.05
C GLY A 2 -13.86 32.72 3.29
N SER A 3 -13.87 31.43 2.96
CA SER A 3 -12.91 30.65 2.20
C SER A 3 -11.50 30.52 2.80
N GLU A 4 -11.28 29.48 3.61
CA GLU A 4 -9.97 28.83 3.75
C GLU A 4 -10.14 27.54 4.56
N ASP A 5 -10.71 26.53 3.90
CA ASP A 5 -10.44 25.08 4.13
C ASP A 5 -11.43 24.28 3.26
N SER A 6 -11.48 24.58 1.96
CA SER A 6 -12.03 23.63 0.99
C SER A 6 -11.05 22.46 0.97
N PHE A 7 -11.43 21.35 1.61
CA PHE A 7 -10.65 20.12 1.60
C PHE A 7 -10.79 19.47 0.22
N ASP A 8 -10.16 20.07 -0.79
CA ASP A 8 -10.12 19.56 -2.15
C ASP A 8 -9.08 18.46 -2.24
N VAL A 9 -9.54 17.22 -2.24
CA VAL A 9 -8.71 16.09 -2.64
C VAL A 9 -8.50 16.20 -4.14
N VAL A 10 -7.25 16.12 -4.56
CA VAL A 10 -6.89 16.04 -5.98
C VAL A 10 -6.86 14.55 -6.35
N PRO A 11 -7.86 14.00 -7.08
CA PRO A 11 -7.97 12.56 -7.32
C PRO A 11 -6.73 11.98 -8.01
N GLU A 12 -6.11 12.77 -8.91
CA GLU A 12 -4.87 12.41 -9.59
C GLU A 12 -3.72 12.15 -8.62
N ARG A 13 -3.61 12.95 -7.55
CA ARG A 13 -2.57 12.78 -6.52
C ARG A 13 -2.82 11.53 -5.67
N ILE A 14 -4.09 11.21 -5.40
CA ILE A 14 -4.45 9.97 -4.72
C ILE A 14 -4.08 8.78 -5.60
N HIS A 15 -4.46 8.78 -6.88
CA HIS A 15 -4.09 7.70 -7.80
C HIS A 15 -2.57 7.52 -7.93
N GLN A 16 -1.80 8.60 -8.03
CA GLN A 16 -0.34 8.54 -8.04
C GLN A 16 0.22 7.95 -6.73
N GLY A 17 -0.27 8.41 -5.58
CA GLY A 17 0.14 7.85 -4.28
C GLY A 17 -0.21 6.38 -4.14
N SER A 18 -1.39 5.97 -4.58
CA SER A 18 -1.84 4.58 -4.61
C SER A 18 -0.95 3.69 -5.48
N ALA A 19 -0.60 4.16 -6.69
CA ALA A 19 0.27 3.44 -7.60
C ALA A 19 1.67 3.23 -7.01
N LEU A 20 2.25 4.27 -6.39
CA LEU A 20 3.55 4.18 -5.72
C LEU A 20 3.56 3.15 -4.58
N ILE A 21 2.48 3.09 -3.82
CA ILE A 21 2.31 2.12 -2.72
C ILE A 21 2.24 0.70 -3.26
N SER A 22 1.47 0.46 -4.32
CA SER A 22 1.39 -0.86 -4.95
C SER A 22 2.71 -1.29 -5.58
N GLU A 23 3.46 -0.34 -6.16
CA GLU A 23 4.78 -0.58 -6.72
C GLU A 23 5.80 -0.95 -5.61
N LEU A 24 5.77 -0.26 -4.47
CA LEU A 24 6.62 -0.56 -3.32
C LEU A 24 6.38 -1.99 -2.80
N GLY A 25 5.12 -2.41 -2.68
CA GLY A 25 4.79 -3.79 -2.28
C GLY A 25 5.34 -4.82 -3.28
N SER A 26 5.15 -4.58 -4.57
CA SER A 26 5.67 -5.46 -5.64
C SER A 26 7.19 -5.52 -5.65
N TYR A 27 7.85 -4.39 -5.39
CA TYR A 27 9.31 -4.29 -5.32
C TYR A 27 9.87 -5.05 -4.10
N ALA A 28 9.21 -4.99 -2.95
CA ALA A 28 9.60 -5.75 -1.76
C ALA A 28 9.58 -7.27 -2.02
N TRP A 29 8.53 -7.77 -2.67
CA TRP A 29 8.44 -9.18 -3.07
C TRP A 29 9.49 -9.57 -4.12
N SER A 30 9.84 -8.64 -5.02
CA SER A 30 10.90 -8.87 -6.01
C SER A 30 12.27 -9.02 -5.35
N ILE A 31 12.59 -8.18 -4.37
CA ILE A 31 13.84 -8.31 -3.57
C ILE A 31 13.90 -9.67 -2.89
N LEU A 32 12.80 -10.13 -2.29
CA LEU A 32 12.75 -11.46 -1.67
C LEU A 32 13.02 -12.57 -2.68
N ALA A 33 12.39 -12.51 -3.86
CA ALA A 33 12.57 -13.49 -4.92
C ALA A 33 14.03 -13.53 -5.41
N ASP A 34 14.63 -12.36 -5.63
CA ASP A 34 16.03 -12.22 -6.05
C ASP A 34 16.97 -12.77 -4.98
N PHE A 35 16.75 -12.44 -3.70
CA PHE A 35 17.54 -12.97 -2.60
C PHE A 35 17.46 -14.50 -2.54
N ARG A 36 16.25 -15.06 -2.67
CA ARG A 36 16.03 -16.52 -2.69
C ARG A 36 16.78 -17.18 -3.84
N SER A 37 16.79 -16.55 -5.02
CA SER A 37 17.50 -17.05 -6.19
C SER A 37 19.01 -17.04 -6.01
N VAL A 38 19.58 -15.89 -5.59
CA VAL A 38 21.02 -15.72 -5.40
C VAL A 38 21.55 -16.64 -4.31
N MET A 39 20.82 -16.79 -3.21
CA MET A 39 21.27 -17.54 -2.05
C MET A 39 20.92 -19.04 -2.11
N ALA A 40 20.33 -19.51 -3.21
CA ALA A 40 20.05 -20.94 -3.41
C ALA A 40 21.33 -21.75 -3.67
N ASP A 41 22.36 -21.14 -4.26
CA ASP A 41 23.58 -21.83 -4.61
C ASP A 41 24.48 -22.06 -3.38
N THR A 42 24.70 -23.34 -3.08
CA THR A 42 25.63 -23.81 -2.04
C THR A 42 26.70 -24.74 -2.61
N SER A 43 26.83 -24.81 -3.93
CA SER A 43 27.80 -25.69 -4.61
C SER A 43 29.26 -25.32 -4.29
N TRP A 44 29.49 -24.06 -3.90
CA TRP A 44 30.79 -23.56 -3.45
C TRP A 44 31.23 -24.12 -2.09
N THR A 45 30.31 -24.68 -1.30
CA THR A 45 30.68 -25.36 -0.07
C THR A 45 31.21 -26.75 -0.45
N GLY A 46 32.49 -27.01 -0.22
CA GLY A 46 33.10 -28.33 -0.48
C GLY A 46 32.34 -29.48 0.18
N ASP A 47 32.65 -30.71 -0.24
CA ASP A 47 31.97 -31.92 0.23
C ASP A 47 32.69 -32.60 1.41
N ASP A 48 33.61 -31.89 2.05
CA ASP A 48 34.27 -32.35 3.28
C ASP A 48 33.46 -31.97 4.53
N GLU A 49 33.88 -32.48 5.69
CA GLU A 49 33.19 -32.21 6.96
C GLU A 49 33.09 -30.70 7.27
N ASN A 50 34.10 -29.93 6.87
CA ASN A 50 34.10 -28.48 7.08
C ASN A 50 33.12 -27.78 6.12
N GLY A 51 33.07 -28.19 4.86
CA GLY A 51 32.12 -27.72 3.86
C GLY A 51 30.67 -28.02 4.24
N HIS A 52 30.39 -29.19 4.82
CA HIS A 52 29.07 -29.49 5.39
C HIS A 52 28.68 -28.55 6.53
N LYS A 53 29.62 -28.23 7.45
CA LYS A 53 29.38 -27.27 8.54
C LYS A 53 29.11 -25.86 8.00
N ILE A 54 29.90 -25.42 7.01
CA ILE A 54 29.70 -24.13 6.35
C ILE A 54 28.32 -24.08 5.68
N ARG A 55 27.94 -25.14 4.95
CA ARG A 55 26.63 -25.22 4.30
C ARG A 55 25.49 -25.13 5.30
N ALA A 56 25.58 -25.84 6.42
CA ALA A 56 24.56 -25.80 7.47
C ALA A 56 24.38 -24.37 8.02
N ASN A 57 25.48 -23.72 8.43
CA ASN A 57 25.44 -22.35 8.96
C ASN A 57 24.94 -21.34 7.92
N PHE A 58 25.33 -21.50 6.65
CA PHE A 58 24.88 -20.64 5.57
C PHE A 58 23.37 -20.78 5.34
N VAL A 59 22.86 -22.02 5.27
CA VAL A 59 21.43 -22.31 5.09
C VAL A 59 20.62 -21.74 6.25
N GLU A 60 21.07 -21.91 7.48
CA GLU A 60 20.41 -21.34 8.66
C GLU A 60 20.30 -19.80 8.57
N ASN A 61 21.41 -19.12 8.27
CA ASN A 61 21.42 -17.66 8.14
C ASN A 61 20.57 -17.17 6.96
N ARG A 62 20.60 -17.90 5.83
CA ARG A 62 19.75 -17.62 4.67
C ARG A 62 18.28 -17.71 5.05
N ASP A 63 17.88 -18.78 5.73
CA ASP A 63 16.48 -19.03 6.08
C ASP A 63 15.96 -18.00 7.09
N LEU A 64 16.79 -17.59 8.06
CA LEU A 64 16.49 -16.48 8.96
C LEU A 64 16.31 -15.14 8.22
N THR A 65 17.19 -14.87 7.26
CA THR A 65 17.11 -13.65 6.44
C THR A 65 15.87 -13.66 5.56
N LEU A 66 15.54 -14.81 4.93
CA LEU A 66 14.32 -14.99 4.15
C LEU A 66 13.07 -14.73 4.99
N GLY A 67 12.98 -15.29 6.19
CA GLY A 67 11.83 -15.04 7.08
C GLY A 67 11.68 -13.57 7.49
N THR A 68 12.81 -12.86 7.64
CA THR A 68 12.80 -11.41 7.92
C THR A 68 12.30 -10.61 6.71
N LEU A 69 12.78 -10.94 5.51
CA LEU A 69 12.35 -10.30 4.27
C LEU A 69 10.87 -10.58 3.95
N GLU A 70 10.39 -11.81 4.19
CA GLU A 70 8.97 -12.17 4.08
C GLU A 70 8.11 -11.33 5.04
N SER A 71 8.52 -11.22 6.31
CA SER A 71 7.83 -10.38 7.30
C SER A 71 7.79 -8.91 6.91
N LEU A 72 8.89 -8.39 6.32
CA LEU A 72 8.94 -7.02 5.81
C LEU A 72 8.01 -6.82 4.60
N GLY A 73 7.98 -7.77 3.67
CA GLY A 73 7.07 -7.76 2.53
C GLY A 73 5.61 -7.70 2.96
N GLU A 74 5.21 -8.57 3.90
CA GLU A 74 3.87 -8.56 4.47
C GLU A 74 3.53 -7.23 5.17
N ALA A 75 4.47 -6.66 5.93
CA ALA A 75 4.26 -5.40 6.63
C ALA A 75 4.06 -4.23 5.66
N LEU A 76 4.84 -4.20 4.57
CA LEU A 76 4.72 -3.19 3.52
C LEU A 76 3.40 -3.33 2.76
N GLU A 77 3.00 -4.54 2.41
CA GLU A 77 1.73 -4.82 1.75
C GLU A 77 0.54 -4.40 2.61
N ARG A 78 0.50 -4.82 3.88
CA ARG A 78 -0.57 -4.43 4.82
C ARG A 78 -0.64 -2.92 5.05
N THR A 79 0.52 -2.27 5.18
CA THR A 79 0.59 -0.81 5.33
C THR A 79 0.08 -0.11 4.07
N GLY A 80 0.42 -0.66 2.90
CA GLY A 80 -0.07 -0.19 1.63
C GLY A 80 -1.59 -0.30 1.53
N ASP A 81 -2.13 -1.48 1.80
CA ASP A 81 -3.58 -1.73 1.80
C ASP A 81 -4.34 -0.84 2.77
N ALA A 82 -3.82 -0.67 4.00
CA ALA A 82 -4.42 0.24 4.98
C ALA A 82 -4.44 1.69 4.48
N THR A 83 -3.36 2.13 3.83
CA THR A 83 -3.28 3.47 3.24
C THR A 83 -4.28 3.63 2.10
N LEU A 84 -4.40 2.62 1.21
CA LEU A 84 -5.37 2.61 0.13
C LEU A 84 -6.81 2.61 0.63
N MET A 85 -7.13 1.85 1.69
CA MET A 85 -8.45 1.86 2.32
C MET A 85 -8.79 3.24 2.89
N ASN A 86 -7.84 3.88 3.58
CA ASN A 86 -8.04 5.23 4.11
C ASN A 86 -8.29 6.25 3.01
N LEU A 87 -7.51 6.20 1.92
CA LEU A 87 -7.70 7.08 0.76
C LEU A 87 -9.09 6.92 0.14
N LYS A 88 -9.54 5.68 -0.06
CA LYS A 88 -10.90 5.39 -0.57
C LYS A 88 -11.99 5.88 0.37
N SER A 89 -11.81 5.71 1.68
CA SER A 89 -12.75 6.20 2.70
C SER A 89 -12.86 7.73 2.69
N THR A 90 -11.74 8.43 2.56
CA THR A 90 -11.71 9.90 2.42
C THR A 90 -12.42 10.35 1.15
N GLN A 91 -12.17 9.70 0.00
CA GLN A 91 -12.86 10.00 -1.26
C GLN A 91 -14.38 9.79 -1.15
N GLY A 92 -14.83 8.66 -0.61
CA GLY A 92 -16.27 8.40 -0.46
C GLY A 92 -16.95 9.37 0.52
N THR A 93 -16.25 9.79 1.57
CA THR A 93 -16.77 10.83 2.49
C THR A 93 -16.97 12.16 1.76
N GLN A 94 -16.06 12.52 0.84
CA GLN A 94 -16.19 13.75 0.06
C GLN A 94 -17.33 13.68 -0.95
N GLU A 95 -17.45 12.56 -1.68
CA GLU A 95 -18.57 12.35 -2.60
C GLU A 95 -19.91 12.50 -1.86
N GLY A 96 -20.05 11.89 -0.68
CA GLY A 96 -21.26 12.04 0.14
C GLY A 96 -21.50 13.48 0.64
N ILE A 97 -20.45 14.23 0.97
CA ILE A 97 -20.58 15.65 1.35
C ILE A 97 -21.02 16.50 0.15
N LEU A 98 -20.43 16.28 -1.03
CA LEU A 98 -20.77 17.00 -2.25
C LEU A 98 -22.22 16.70 -2.70
N ASP A 99 -22.65 15.44 -2.62
CA ASP A 99 -24.02 15.03 -2.91
C ASP A 99 -25.01 15.69 -1.95
N ALA A 100 -24.71 15.70 -0.64
CA ALA A 100 -25.56 16.37 0.36
C ALA A 100 -25.67 17.89 0.12
N ILE A 101 -24.58 18.56 -0.29
CA ILE A 101 -24.61 19.98 -0.69
C ILE A 101 -25.48 20.17 -1.94
N GLY A 102 -25.38 19.27 -2.92
CA GLY A 102 -26.21 19.26 -4.13
C GLY A 102 -27.70 19.09 -3.84
N GLU A 103 -28.07 18.15 -2.96
CA GLU A 103 -29.45 17.93 -2.53
C GLU A 103 -30.00 19.15 -1.78
N GLN A 104 -29.24 19.70 -0.84
CA GLN A 104 -29.66 20.83 -0.03
C GLN A 104 -29.83 22.11 -0.87
N SER A 105 -28.96 22.34 -1.85
CA SER A 105 -29.09 23.45 -2.80
C SER A 105 -30.28 23.31 -3.76
N GLY A 106 -30.67 22.07 -4.10
CA GLY A 106 -31.91 21.78 -4.83
C GLY A 106 -33.18 22.04 -4.02
N GLU A 107 -33.16 21.74 -2.72
CA GLU A 107 -34.32 21.91 -1.83
C GLU A 107 -34.61 23.39 -1.52
N TYR A 108 -33.59 24.25 -1.48
CA TYR A 108 -33.77 25.71 -1.37
C TYR A 108 -34.25 26.38 -2.68
N GLY A 109 -34.13 25.72 -3.84
CA GLY A 109 -34.56 26.24 -5.14
C GLY A 109 -36.03 25.96 -5.52
N GLY A 110 -36.69 25.01 -4.85
CA GLY A 110 -38.00 24.47 -5.29
C GLY A 110 -39.25 24.99 -4.55
N GLY A 111 -39.11 25.72 -3.44
CA GLY A 111 -40.22 26.05 -2.53
C GLY A 111 -40.95 27.38 -2.78
N GLY A 112 -40.61 28.12 -3.83
CA GLY A 112 -41.08 29.49 -4.06
C GLY A 112 -42.13 29.64 -5.16
N GLY A 113 -43.31 29.01 -5.06
CA GLY A 113 -44.33 29.26 -6.08
C GLY A 113 -45.65 28.51 -5.97
N ARG A 114 -46.52 28.90 -5.02
CA ARG A 114 -47.96 29.13 -5.25
C ARG A 114 -48.68 29.59 -3.98
N ARG A 115 -48.82 30.92 -3.85
CA ARG A 115 -49.97 31.57 -3.22
C ARG A 115 -50.68 32.34 -4.33
N GLY A 116 -51.97 32.10 -4.51
CA GLY A 116 -52.82 32.70 -5.53
C GLY A 116 -53.89 31.73 -5.99
#